data_AF-A0A538C1A6-F1
#
_entry.id   AF-A0A538C1A6-F1
#
_cell.length_a   1.000
_cell.length_b   1.000
_cell.length_c   1.000
_cell.angle_alpha   90.00
_cell.angle_beta   90.00
_cell.angle_gamma   90.00
#
_symmetry.space_group_name_H-M   'P 1'
#
loop_
_entity.id
_entity.type
_entity.pdbx_description
1 polymer ?
#
loop_
_entity_poly.entity_id
_entity_poly.type
_entity_poly.pdbx_seq_one_letter_code
_entity_poly.pdbx_strand_id
1 'polypeptide(L)'
;MPTAPTASATSGSCVAEPETIARADSAPPGSFERDTAVRVIERAPARTLLEADVSPAWRAGRGPHGGYLAAMLLRALAQSVEEASRAARSLTIHFARAPQPGPVSIATATEREGRSLSTLSARMEQDGALIALALSAFSRPWSGPELAEAQMPDVAPPDPERRPGGLVEHGAPPFTQNIVLQPRIGGLPFTDSEQPMESGGWLGLAEPRPVDAAALAFYSDALIPSPFMRTRRVGPAPTLDLTVHFCTPTPREPSPDPLELCLVHTRASLLHEGFFVEDGTIWATDGTLLAQSRQLAILMHPAIG
;
A
#
# COMPACT_ATOMS: atom_id res chain seq x y z
N MET A 1 -34.41 21.70 -73.86
CA MET A 1 -34.14 23.14 -73.57
C MET A 1 -35.50 23.81 -73.42
N PRO A 2 -35.77 24.63 -72.38
CA PRO A 2 -34.85 25.56 -71.73
C PRO A 2 -34.87 25.63 -70.18
N THR A 3 -33.83 26.29 -69.64
CA THR A 3 -33.74 27.16 -68.43
C THR A 3 -34.10 26.66 -67.02
N ALA A 4 -33.11 26.78 -66.13
CA ALA A 4 -33.18 26.66 -64.67
C ALA A 4 -33.99 27.79 -64.00
N PRO A 5 -34.41 27.60 -62.73
CA PRO A 5 -34.14 28.62 -61.72
C PRO A 5 -33.79 28.09 -60.32
N THR A 6 -33.45 29.06 -59.48
CA THR A 6 -32.74 29.07 -58.20
C THR A 6 -33.57 28.70 -56.96
N ALA A 7 -32.85 28.22 -55.93
CA ALA A 7 -33.04 28.37 -54.48
C ALA A 7 -34.28 27.77 -53.77
N SER A 8 -34.02 27.01 -52.70
CA SER A 8 -34.65 27.16 -51.37
C SER A 8 -34.14 26.09 -50.40
N ALA A 9 -33.66 26.54 -49.24
CA ALA A 9 -33.34 25.68 -48.10
C ALA A 9 -34.62 25.25 -47.39
N THR A 10 -34.65 24.02 -46.89
CA THR A 10 -35.64 23.64 -45.86
C THR A 10 -35.00 22.67 -44.87
N SER A 11 -35.13 23.07 -43.61
CA SER A 11 -34.71 22.42 -42.38
C SER A 11 -35.33 21.04 -42.18
N GLY A 12 -34.50 20.04 -41.89
CA GLY A 12 -34.90 18.78 -41.27
C GLY A 12 -34.14 18.59 -39.96
N SER A 13 -34.74 19.04 -38.86
CA SER A 13 -34.30 18.75 -37.49
C SER A 13 -34.58 17.28 -37.19
N CYS A 14 -33.54 16.47 -37.01
CA CYS A 14 -33.65 15.12 -36.47
C CYS A 14 -33.10 15.18 -35.04
N VAL A 15 -34.00 15.34 -34.07
CA VAL A 15 -33.68 15.24 -32.65
C VAL A 15 -33.51 13.76 -32.34
N ALA A 16 -32.28 13.30 -32.20
CA ALA A 16 -31.99 11.98 -31.65
C ALA A 16 -32.22 12.05 -30.13
N GLU A 17 -33.09 11.20 -29.62
CA GLU A 17 -33.31 11.01 -28.18
C GLU A 17 -32.01 10.53 -27.51
N PRO A 18 -31.71 10.98 -26.27
CA PRO A 18 -30.53 10.52 -25.57
C PRO A 18 -30.70 9.05 -25.16
N GLU A 19 -29.91 8.17 -25.78
CA GLU A 19 -29.71 6.81 -25.30
C GLU A 19 -29.27 6.86 -23.83
N THR A 20 -30.09 6.23 -22.98
CA THR A 20 -29.81 6.07 -21.56
C THR A 20 -28.55 5.20 -21.45
N ILE A 21 -27.42 5.83 -21.10
CA ILE A 21 -26.19 5.13 -20.75
C ILE A 21 -26.52 4.27 -19.53
N ALA A 22 -26.68 2.96 -19.76
CA ALA A 22 -26.75 1.97 -18.71
C ALA A 22 -25.50 2.15 -17.83
N ARG A 23 -25.71 2.40 -16.53
CA ARG A 23 -24.63 2.33 -15.55
C ARG A 23 -24.03 0.94 -15.65
N ALA A 24 -22.78 0.86 -16.10
CA ALA A 24 -22.01 -0.37 -16.02
C ALA A 24 -22.01 -0.80 -14.54
N ASP A 25 -22.62 -1.94 -14.25
CA ASP A 25 -22.47 -2.60 -12.96
C ASP A 25 -20.97 -2.82 -12.75
N SER A 26 -20.38 -2.01 -11.87
CA SER A 26 -18.97 -2.15 -11.51
C SER A 26 -18.76 -3.53 -10.93
N ALA A 27 -17.83 -4.30 -11.50
CA ALA A 27 -17.40 -5.57 -10.92
C ALA A 27 -17.17 -5.40 -9.41
N PRO A 28 -17.50 -6.41 -8.57
CA PRO A 28 -17.29 -6.31 -7.14
C PRO A 28 -15.82 -5.95 -6.86
N PRO A 29 -15.55 -5.09 -5.86
CA PRO A 29 -14.20 -4.68 -5.55
C PRO A 29 -13.32 -5.89 -5.24
N GLY A 30 -12.05 -5.80 -5.67
CA GLY A 30 -11.06 -6.83 -5.39
C GLY A 30 -10.86 -7.07 -3.89
N SER A 31 -10.27 -8.20 -3.51
CA SER A 31 -10.08 -8.58 -2.11
C SER A 31 -9.31 -7.53 -1.30
N PHE A 32 -8.29 -6.91 -1.88
CA PHE A 32 -7.56 -5.85 -1.20
C PHE A 32 -8.42 -4.59 -0.98
N GLU A 33 -9.15 -4.13 -2.00
CA GLU A 33 -10.07 -2.99 -1.88
C GLU A 33 -11.14 -3.24 -0.83
N ARG A 34 -11.79 -4.40 -0.90
CA ARG A 34 -12.86 -4.78 0.02
C ARG A 34 -12.34 -4.90 1.44
N ASP A 35 -11.24 -5.61 1.64
CA ASP A 35 -10.74 -5.92 2.98
C ASP A 35 -9.99 -4.74 3.61
N THR A 36 -9.54 -3.75 2.83
CA THR A 36 -8.99 -2.48 3.35
C THR A 36 -10.00 -1.34 3.34
N ALA A 37 -11.25 -1.61 2.98
CA ALA A 37 -12.28 -0.58 2.92
C ALA A 37 -12.51 0.04 4.30
N VAL A 38 -12.70 1.37 4.30
CA VAL A 38 -13.07 2.13 5.47
C VAL A 38 -14.35 2.90 5.17
N ARG A 39 -15.26 2.95 6.14
CA ARG A 39 -16.57 3.59 6.01
C ARG A 39 -16.69 4.71 7.03
N VAL A 40 -16.99 5.91 6.56
CA VAL A 40 -17.27 7.05 7.45
C VAL A 40 -18.56 6.80 8.23
N ILE A 41 -18.45 6.95 9.55
CA ILE A 41 -19.57 6.88 10.51
C ILE A 41 -20.04 8.28 10.85
N GLU A 42 -19.11 9.19 11.10
CA GLU A 42 -19.39 10.55 11.51
C GLU A 42 -18.34 11.52 10.96
N ARG A 43 -18.78 12.70 10.52
CA ARG A 43 -17.91 13.82 10.18
C ARG A 43 -18.20 14.99 11.10
N ALA A 44 -17.14 15.53 11.69
CA ALA A 44 -17.13 16.77 12.44
C ALA A 44 -16.04 17.70 11.87
N PRO A 45 -16.05 19.00 12.19
CA PRO A 45 -14.98 19.90 11.78
C PRO A 45 -13.60 19.36 12.19
N ALA A 46 -12.70 19.17 11.21
CA ALA A 46 -11.34 18.64 11.40
C ALA A 46 -11.24 17.25 12.05
N ARG A 47 -12.33 16.49 12.17
CA ARG A 47 -12.36 15.15 12.79
C ARG A 47 -13.31 14.24 12.01
N THR A 48 -12.87 13.02 11.70
CA THR A 48 -13.74 12.01 11.07
C THR A 48 -13.65 10.71 11.86
N LEU A 49 -14.79 10.10 12.15
CA LEU A 49 -14.85 8.74 12.70
C LEU A 49 -15.18 7.77 11.57
N LEU A 50 -14.35 6.74 11.42
CA LEU A 50 -14.52 5.69 10.44
C LEU A 50 -14.54 4.31 11.12
N GLU A 51 -15.11 3.35 10.41
CA GLU A 51 -15.12 1.94 10.74
C GLU A 51 -14.42 1.15 9.64
N ALA A 52 -13.72 0.08 10.02
CA ALA A 52 -13.16 -0.92 9.12
C ALA A 52 -13.33 -2.31 9.75
N ASP A 53 -13.19 -3.37 8.94
CA ASP A 53 -13.23 -4.75 9.42
C ASP A 53 -11.90 -5.45 9.10
N VAL A 54 -11.22 -5.92 10.15
CA VAL A 54 -9.95 -6.64 10.03
C VAL A 54 -10.23 -8.05 9.54
N SER A 55 -9.91 -8.32 8.27
CA SER A 55 -10.11 -9.63 7.67
C SER A 55 -9.05 -10.65 8.14
N PRO A 56 -9.44 -11.89 8.50
CA PRO A 56 -8.50 -12.94 8.87
C PRO A 56 -7.62 -13.41 7.70
N ALA A 57 -7.99 -13.08 6.45
CA ALA A 57 -7.22 -13.41 5.25
C ALA A 57 -5.84 -12.72 5.21
N TRP A 58 -5.67 -11.62 5.94
CA TRP A 58 -4.44 -10.83 5.98
C TRP A 58 -3.56 -11.14 7.18
N ARG A 59 -3.71 -12.32 7.79
CA ARG A 59 -2.88 -12.75 8.92
C ARG A 59 -1.44 -13.04 8.50
N ALA A 60 -0.47 -12.46 9.20
CA ALA A 60 0.98 -12.68 8.99
C ALA A 60 1.65 -13.51 10.12
N GLY A 61 1.03 -13.55 11.29
CA GLY A 61 1.53 -14.31 12.43
C GLY A 61 0.44 -14.48 13.48
N ARG A 62 0.68 -13.97 14.70
CA ARG A 62 -0.34 -13.92 15.75
C ARG A 62 -1.42 -12.84 15.51
N GLY A 63 -1.18 -11.92 14.59
CA GLY A 63 -2.10 -10.86 14.21
C GLY A 63 -2.11 -10.61 12.70
N PRO A 64 -2.91 -9.62 12.25
CA PRO A 64 -2.89 -9.17 10.88
C PRO A 64 -1.53 -8.57 10.51
N HIS A 65 -1.25 -8.56 9.21
CA HIS A 65 -0.06 -7.97 8.62
C HIS A 65 0.03 -6.46 8.89
N GLY A 66 1.21 -5.94 9.25
CA GLY A 66 1.41 -4.53 9.60
C GLY A 66 1.10 -3.60 8.42
N GLY A 67 1.64 -3.92 7.24
CA GLY A 67 1.33 -3.23 5.98
C GLY A 67 -0.16 -3.21 5.61
N TYR A 68 -0.96 -4.21 6.00
CA TYR A 68 -2.41 -4.23 5.75
C TYR A 68 -3.12 -3.20 6.65
N LEU A 69 -2.73 -3.11 7.92
CA LEU A 69 -3.19 -2.05 8.82
C LEU A 69 -2.74 -0.66 8.32
N ALA A 70 -1.53 -0.56 7.78
CA ALA A 70 -1.01 0.67 7.19
C ALA A 70 -1.86 1.16 6.00
N ALA A 71 -2.26 0.25 5.11
CA ALA A 71 -3.16 0.54 4.00
C ALA A 71 -4.53 1.06 4.49
N MET A 72 -5.13 0.43 5.51
CA MET A 72 -6.39 0.88 6.10
C MET A 72 -6.28 2.27 6.74
N LEU A 73 -5.24 2.49 7.54
CA LEU A 73 -4.98 3.79 8.18
C LEU A 73 -4.80 4.88 7.14
N LEU A 74 -4.05 4.61 6.07
CA LEU A 74 -3.85 5.56 4.98
C LEU A 74 -5.15 5.89 4.24
N ARG A 75 -6.00 4.88 3.97
CA ARG A 75 -7.33 5.09 3.38
C ARG A 75 -8.22 5.95 4.27
N ALA A 76 -8.20 5.71 5.58
CA ALA A 76 -8.97 6.51 6.54
C ALA A 76 -8.52 7.98 6.55
N LEU A 77 -7.21 8.19 6.59
CA LEU A 77 -6.62 9.53 6.51
C LEU A 77 -6.98 10.21 5.18
N ALA A 78 -6.85 9.50 4.05
CA ALA A 78 -7.19 10.03 2.73
C ALA A 78 -8.67 10.42 2.60
N GLN A 79 -9.60 9.64 3.16
CA GLN A 79 -11.03 9.98 3.18
C GLN A 79 -11.36 11.22 4.05
N SER A 80 -10.41 11.64 4.89
CA SER A 80 -10.53 12.80 5.77
C SER A 80 -9.89 14.07 5.16
N VAL A 81 -9.30 13.96 3.97
CA VAL A 81 -8.76 15.09 3.22
C VAL A 81 -9.82 15.63 2.28
N GLU A 82 -10.19 16.90 2.42
CA GLU A 82 -11.26 17.53 1.64
C GLU A 82 -10.89 17.71 0.16
N GLU A 83 -9.60 17.91 -0.12
CA GLU A 83 -9.12 18.25 -1.45
C GLU A 83 -8.47 17.05 -2.15
N ALA A 84 -9.13 16.55 -3.21
CA ALA A 84 -8.67 15.41 -4.01
C ALA A 84 -7.28 15.61 -4.67
N SER A 85 -6.81 16.85 -4.85
CA SER A 85 -5.50 17.14 -5.43
C SER A 85 -4.33 16.89 -4.48
N ARG A 86 -4.60 16.65 -3.18
CA ARG A 86 -3.59 16.37 -2.17
C ARG A 86 -3.36 14.86 -2.06
N ALA A 87 -2.18 14.42 -2.44
CA ALA A 87 -1.74 13.05 -2.27
C ALA A 87 -0.95 12.88 -0.97
N ALA A 88 -0.96 11.67 -0.41
CA ALA A 88 -0.09 11.32 0.71
C ALA A 88 1.39 11.50 0.31
N ARG A 89 2.19 12.09 1.20
CA ARG A 89 3.64 12.26 1.06
C ARG A 89 4.41 11.47 2.10
N SER A 90 3.80 11.22 3.25
CA SER A 90 4.34 10.34 4.28
C SER A 90 3.24 9.65 5.06
N LEU A 91 3.58 8.55 5.71
CA LEU A 91 2.78 7.84 6.70
C LEU A 91 3.73 7.27 7.75
N THR A 92 3.59 7.69 9.01
CA THR A 92 4.31 7.12 10.15
C THR A 92 3.31 6.49 11.09
N ILE A 93 3.53 5.23 11.48
CA ILE A 93 2.63 4.45 12.33
C ILE A 93 3.42 3.89 13.49
N HIS A 94 2.87 4.00 14.70
CA HIS A 94 3.28 3.20 15.84
C HIS A 94 2.23 2.13 16.11
N PHE A 95 2.64 0.87 16.11
CA PHE A 95 1.78 -0.28 16.42
C PHE A 95 1.83 -0.55 17.92
N ALA A 96 0.73 -0.27 18.61
CA ALA A 96 0.63 -0.50 20.05
C ALA A 96 0.25 -1.95 20.35
N ARG A 97 -0.63 -2.55 19.54
CA ARG A 97 -1.17 -3.91 19.72
C ARG A 97 -1.56 -4.52 18.39
N ALA A 98 -1.55 -5.85 18.33
CA ALA A 98 -2.16 -6.59 17.21
C ALA A 98 -3.67 -6.72 17.44
N PRO A 99 -4.54 -6.27 16.52
CA PRO A 99 -5.97 -6.48 16.63
C PRO A 99 -6.35 -7.92 16.28
N GLN A 100 -7.51 -8.36 16.74
CA GLN A 100 -8.18 -9.58 16.29
C GLN A 100 -8.97 -9.32 15.00
N PRO A 101 -9.31 -10.37 14.22
CA PRO A 101 -10.26 -10.23 13.13
C PRO A 101 -11.60 -9.65 13.59
N GLY A 102 -12.21 -8.77 12.79
CA GLY A 102 -13.46 -8.09 13.09
C GLY A 102 -13.33 -6.56 13.17
N PRO A 103 -14.36 -5.87 13.69
CA PRO A 103 -14.49 -4.43 13.54
C PRO A 103 -13.44 -3.65 14.33
N VAL A 104 -13.02 -2.52 13.75
CA VAL A 104 -12.17 -1.51 14.37
C VAL A 104 -12.70 -0.12 14.07
N SER A 105 -12.51 0.81 15.01
CA SER A 105 -12.79 2.24 14.81
C SER A 105 -11.51 2.99 14.51
N ILE A 106 -11.56 3.90 13.54
CA ILE A 106 -10.45 4.78 13.18
C ILE A 106 -10.93 6.23 13.31
N ALA A 107 -10.44 6.93 14.34
CA ALA A 107 -10.68 8.35 14.53
C ALA A 107 -9.53 9.14 13.87
N THR A 108 -9.85 9.97 12.89
CA THR A 108 -8.89 10.83 12.20
C THR A 108 -9.07 12.29 12.58
N ALA A 109 -8.02 13.05 12.34
CA ALA A 109 -7.89 14.41 12.82
C ALA A 109 -7.02 15.24 11.88
N THR A 110 -7.54 16.36 11.38
CA THR A 110 -6.69 17.38 10.75
C THR A 110 -6.02 18.19 11.83
N GLU A 111 -4.74 17.93 12.07
CA GLU A 111 -3.95 18.65 13.08
C GLU A 111 -3.49 20.01 12.57
N ARG A 112 -3.29 20.13 11.25
CA ARG A 112 -2.96 21.39 10.59
C ARG A 112 -3.45 21.38 9.15
N GLU A 113 -4.23 22.41 8.80
CA GLU A 113 -4.65 22.71 7.43
C GLU A 113 -3.79 23.85 6.88
N GLY A 114 -2.82 23.55 6.02
CA GLY A 114 -2.02 24.56 5.32
C GLY A 114 -2.53 24.80 3.88
N ARG A 115 -1.99 25.83 3.21
CA ARG A 115 -2.35 26.15 1.83
C ARG A 115 -2.08 25.01 0.84
N SER A 116 -0.94 24.35 0.98
CA SER A 116 -0.50 23.29 0.06
C SER A 116 -0.33 21.93 0.74
N LEU A 117 -0.17 21.91 2.06
CA LEU A 117 0.14 20.72 2.86
C LEU A 117 -0.77 20.69 4.09
N SER A 118 -1.35 19.54 4.38
CA SER A 118 -2.05 19.24 5.63
C SER A 118 -1.36 18.13 6.38
N THR A 119 -1.40 18.22 7.70
CA THR A 119 -0.95 17.16 8.61
C THR A 119 -2.16 16.56 9.28
N LEU A 120 -2.32 15.25 9.15
CA LEU A 120 -3.42 14.50 9.73
C LEU A 120 -2.87 13.44 10.68
N SER A 121 -3.64 13.13 11.72
CA SER A 121 -3.41 11.99 12.60
C SER A 121 -4.57 10.98 12.50
N ALA A 122 -4.29 9.72 12.82
CA ALA A 122 -5.30 8.68 12.98
C ALA A 122 -5.02 7.85 14.23
N ARG A 123 -6.10 7.48 14.91
CA ARG A 123 -6.11 6.58 16.06
C ARG A 123 -7.02 5.40 15.74
N MET A 124 -6.44 4.20 15.68
CA MET A 124 -7.18 2.95 15.51
C MET A 124 -7.39 2.28 16.85
N GLU A 125 -8.62 1.88 17.14
CA GLU A 125 -9.01 1.17 18.35
C GLU A 125 -9.85 -0.06 18.03
N GLN A 126 -9.74 -1.08 18.88
CA GLN A 126 -10.59 -2.27 18.89
C GLN A 126 -10.99 -2.54 20.34
N ASP A 127 -12.29 -2.71 20.59
CA ASP A 127 -12.83 -2.98 21.94
C ASP A 127 -12.31 -1.99 23.01
N GLY A 128 -12.15 -0.71 22.65
CA GLY A 128 -11.65 0.35 23.52
C GLY A 128 -10.14 0.32 23.78
N ALA A 129 -9.40 -0.61 23.17
CA ALA A 129 -7.94 -0.68 23.26
C ALA A 129 -7.27 -0.02 22.05
N LEU A 130 -6.21 0.76 22.30
CA LEU A 130 -5.38 1.34 21.25
C LEU A 130 -4.65 0.25 20.47
N ILE A 131 -4.84 0.25 19.15
CA ILE A 131 -4.17 -0.65 18.20
C ILE A 131 -3.00 0.06 17.53
N ALA A 132 -3.23 1.25 16.97
CA ALA A 132 -2.19 2.00 16.27
C ALA A 132 -2.45 3.51 16.33
N LEU A 133 -1.36 4.29 16.31
CA LEU A 133 -1.37 5.74 16.09
C LEU A 133 -0.63 6.03 14.80
N ALA A 134 -1.19 6.89 13.95
CA ALA A 134 -0.57 7.30 12.70
C ALA A 134 -0.54 8.82 12.53
N LEU A 135 0.49 9.30 11.83
CA LEU A 135 0.62 10.67 11.35
C LEU A 135 0.95 10.63 9.85
N SER A 136 0.37 11.56 9.09
CA SER A 136 0.57 11.63 7.65
C SER A 136 0.55 13.06 7.17
N ALA A 137 1.42 13.36 6.20
CA ALA A 137 1.38 14.60 5.45
C ALA A 137 0.68 14.35 4.10
N PHE A 138 -0.30 15.17 3.78
CA PHE A 138 -0.95 15.22 2.48
C PHE A 138 -0.64 16.55 1.81
N SER A 139 -0.20 16.51 0.56
CA SER A 139 0.23 17.72 -0.15
C SER A 139 -0.04 17.65 -1.63
N ARG A 140 -0.38 18.80 -2.21
CA ARG A 140 -0.25 19.03 -3.65
C ARG A 140 1.23 18.90 -4.07
N PRO A 141 1.54 18.59 -5.35
CA PRO A 141 2.90 18.75 -5.84
C PRO A 141 3.37 20.20 -5.73
N TRP A 142 4.67 20.36 -5.49
CA TRP A 142 5.34 21.66 -5.45
C TRP A 142 6.19 21.78 -6.70
N SER A 143 6.27 22.97 -7.29
CA SER A 143 7.22 23.24 -8.38
C SER A 143 8.64 23.28 -7.82
N GLY A 144 9.55 22.53 -8.43
CA GLY A 144 10.96 22.49 -8.02
C GLY A 144 11.81 21.70 -9.02
N PRO A 145 13.14 21.66 -8.83
CA PRO A 145 14.01 20.81 -9.61
C PRO A 145 13.68 19.32 -9.37
N GLU A 146 13.80 18.51 -10.42
CA GLU A 146 13.63 17.06 -10.36
C GLU A 146 15.01 16.41 -10.55
N LEU A 147 15.53 15.83 -9.47
CA LEU A 147 16.84 15.16 -9.43
C LEU A 147 16.67 13.81 -8.74
N ALA A 148 17.29 12.77 -9.29
CA ALA A 148 17.24 11.43 -8.73
C ALA A 148 18.63 10.78 -8.77
N GLU A 149 19.10 10.29 -7.62
CA GLU A 149 20.32 9.50 -7.50
C GLU A 149 20.04 8.06 -7.06
N ALA A 150 18.82 7.77 -6.61
CA ALA A 150 18.43 6.42 -6.24
C ALA A 150 18.46 5.51 -7.47
N GLN A 151 19.25 4.45 -7.40
CA GLN A 151 19.37 3.45 -8.46
C GLN A 151 18.59 2.21 -8.06
N MET A 152 17.71 1.76 -8.97
CA MET A 152 17.07 0.46 -8.84
C MET A 152 18.14 -0.64 -8.98
N PRO A 153 18.18 -1.64 -8.08
CA PRO A 153 19.09 -2.78 -8.21
C PRO A 153 18.92 -3.48 -9.56
N ASP A 154 20.03 -3.90 -10.15
CA ASP A 154 20.03 -4.72 -11.36
C ASP A 154 19.62 -6.15 -11.02
N VAL A 155 18.41 -6.53 -11.42
CA VAL A 155 17.83 -7.85 -11.16
C VAL A 155 17.14 -8.37 -12.42
N ALA A 156 16.99 -9.69 -12.53
CA ALA A 156 16.22 -10.28 -13.61
C ALA A 156 14.77 -9.73 -13.60
N PRO A 157 14.18 -9.47 -14.78
CA PRO A 157 12.83 -8.94 -14.90
C PRO A 157 11.78 -9.86 -14.24
N PRO A 158 10.55 -9.36 -13.99
CA PRO A 158 9.49 -10.19 -13.47
C PRO A 158 9.14 -11.31 -14.47
N ASP A 159 8.84 -12.48 -13.93
CA ASP A 159 8.31 -13.58 -14.74
C ASP A 159 6.90 -13.23 -15.23
N PRO A 160 6.53 -13.57 -16.48
CA PRO A 160 5.22 -13.24 -17.04
C PRO A 160 4.08 -13.94 -16.31
N GLU A 161 4.37 -15.06 -15.65
CA GLU A 161 3.39 -15.83 -14.90
C GLU A 161 3.20 -15.26 -13.48
N ARG A 162 1.98 -14.82 -13.19
CA ARG A 162 1.59 -14.32 -11.87
C ARG A 162 1.03 -15.48 -11.05
N ARG A 163 1.87 -16.09 -10.20
CA ARG A 163 1.46 -17.14 -9.26
C ARG A 163 1.29 -16.57 -7.85
N PRO A 164 0.04 -16.43 -7.35
CA PRO A 164 -0.18 -16.07 -5.96
C PRO A 164 0.34 -17.14 -5.00
N GLY A 165 0.73 -16.75 -3.80
CA GLY A 165 1.12 -17.74 -2.78
C GLY A 165 2.40 -18.50 -3.11
N GLY A 166 3.34 -17.92 -3.85
CA GLY A 166 4.65 -18.55 -4.13
C GLY A 166 5.46 -18.95 -2.88
N LEU A 167 5.10 -18.46 -1.70
CA LEU A 167 5.66 -18.84 -0.40
C LEU A 167 4.96 -20.06 0.27
N VAL A 168 3.84 -20.54 -0.28
CA VAL A 168 2.89 -21.46 0.40
C VAL A 168 3.45 -22.87 0.64
N GLU A 169 4.50 -23.30 -0.05
CA GLU A 169 5.01 -24.67 0.07
C GLU A 169 5.58 -25.02 1.48
N HIS A 170 5.77 -24.05 2.37
CA HIS A 170 6.43 -24.25 3.67
C HIS A 170 5.72 -23.64 4.90
N GLY A 171 4.39 -23.53 4.89
CA GLY A 171 3.64 -23.01 6.05
C GLY A 171 3.65 -21.48 6.14
N ALA A 172 3.70 -20.82 4.99
CA ALA A 172 3.65 -19.37 4.91
C ALA A 172 2.34 -18.79 5.45
N PRO A 173 2.35 -17.56 5.97
CA PRO A 173 1.16 -16.96 6.57
C PRO A 173 0.04 -16.70 5.55
N PRO A 174 -1.25 -16.71 5.98
CA PRO A 174 -2.41 -16.55 5.08
C PRO A 174 -2.34 -15.38 4.10
N PHE A 175 -1.80 -14.21 4.51
CA PHE A 175 -1.74 -13.04 3.62
C PHE A 175 -0.97 -13.29 2.31
N THR A 176 -0.07 -14.28 2.30
CA THR A 176 0.73 -14.61 1.11
C THR A 176 -0.12 -15.10 -0.07
N GLN A 177 -1.35 -15.57 0.18
CA GLN A 177 -2.31 -15.93 -0.88
C GLN A 177 -2.82 -14.69 -1.64
N ASN A 178 -2.74 -13.50 -1.04
CA ASN A 178 -3.22 -12.26 -1.61
C ASN A 178 -2.12 -11.49 -2.38
N ILE A 179 -0.92 -12.06 -2.51
CA ILE A 179 0.21 -11.43 -3.20
C ILE A 179 0.84 -12.37 -4.24
N VAL A 180 1.42 -11.75 -5.26
CA VAL A 180 2.42 -12.35 -6.14
C VAL A 180 3.78 -11.86 -5.66
N LEU A 181 4.66 -12.78 -5.29
CA LEU A 181 6.04 -12.48 -4.92
C LEU A 181 6.99 -13.33 -5.76
N GLN A 182 7.91 -12.68 -6.46
CA GLN A 182 8.97 -13.30 -7.24
C GLN A 182 10.33 -12.83 -6.68
N PRO A 183 10.97 -13.59 -5.78
CA PRO A 183 12.25 -13.21 -5.17
C PRO A 183 13.36 -12.99 -6.21
N ARG A 184 14.22 -11.99 -5.96
CA ARG A 184 15.40 -11.63 -6.79
C ARG A 184 16.63 -11.26 -5.98
N ILE A 185 16.44 -10.82 -4.73
CA ILE A 185 17.49 -10.32 -3.84
C ILE A 185 17.38 -11.05 -2.50
N GLY A 186 18.53 -11.37 -1.91
CA GLY A 186 18.63 -12.10 -0.64
C GLY A 186 18.96 -13.58 -0.81
N GLY A 187 19.05 -14.29 0.31
CA GLY A 187 19.36 -15.72 0.38
C GLY A 187 18.18 -16.58 0.82
N LEU A 188 18.46 -17.85 1.13
CA LEU A 188 17.48 -18.70 1.80
C LEU A 188 17.38 -18.30 3.28
N PRO A 189 16.17 -18.00 3.80
CA PRO A 189 16.00 -17.67 5.21
C PRO A 189 16.32 -18.87 6.11
N PHE A 190 16.68 -18.58 7.36
CA PHE A 190 16.90 -19.57 8.42
C PHE A 190 18.11 -20.48 8.21
N THR A 191 19.07 -20.07 7.37
CA THR A 191 20.24 -20.89 7.00
C THR A 191 21.52 -20.56 7.75
N ASP A 192 21.50 -19.61 8.71
CA ASP A 192 22.72 -19.11 9.37
C ASP A 192 23.78 -18.58 8.40
N SER A 193 23.32 -17.97 7.32
CA SER A 193 24.19 -17.50 6.26
C SER A 193 24.97 -16.25 6.67
N GLU A 194 26.17 -16.07 6.10
CA GLU A 194 26.93 -14.82 6.17
C GLU A 194 26.52 -13.80 5.09
N GLN A 195 25.53 -14.14 4.24
CA GLN A 195 24.99 -13.22 3.23
C GLN A 195 24.39 -11.96 3.89
N PRO A 196 24.37 -10.80 3.21
CA PRO A 196 23.76 -9.60 3.76
C PRO A 196 22.32 -9.83 4.27
N MET A 197 21.92 -9.14 5.34
CA MET A 197 20.53 -9.15 5.81
C MET A 197 19.69 -8.28 4.89
N GLU A 198 19.30 -8.82 3.75
CA GLU A 198 18.45 -8.16 2.78
C GLU A 198 17.52 -9.15 2.08
N SER A 199 16.36 -8.65 1.66
CA SER A 199 15.39 -9.39 0.88
C SER A 199 14.84 -8.50 -0.21
N GLY A 200 14.52 -9.07 -1.36
CA GLY A 200 13.86 -8.30 -2.40
C GLY A 200 13.34 -9.15 -3.54
N GLY A 201 12.42 -8.58 -4.28
CA GLY A 201 11.74 -9.25 -5.39
C GLY A 201 10.63 -8.41 -5.98
N TRP A 202 10.10 -8.91 -7.09
CA TRP A 202 8.93 -8.32 -7.71
C TRP A 202 7.70 -8.70 -6.89
N LEU A 203 6.99 -7.69 -6.40
CA LEU A 203 5.83 -7.83 -5.54
C LEU A 203 4.63 -7.13 -6.17
N GLY A 204 3.47 -7.78 -6.08
CA GLY A 204 2.19 -7.17 -6.39
C GLY A 204 1.05 -7.89 -5.69
N LEU A 205 -0.15 -7.35 -5.78
CA LEU A 205 -1.36 -8.02 -5.29
C LEU A 205 -1.77 -9.14 -6.24
N ALA A 206 -2.34 -10.22 -5.71
CA ALA A 206 -2.80 -11.36 -6.50
C ALA A 206 -3.88 -10.95 -7.51
N GLU A 207 -4.86 -10.19 -7.03
CA GLU A 207 -5.91 -9.62 -7.87
C GLU A 207 -5.38 -8.39 -8.63
N PRO A 208 -5.52 -8.35 -9.98
CA PRO A 208 -5.07 -7.23 -10.79
C PRO A 208 -5.72 -5.91 -10.38
N ARG A 209 -4.90 -4.90 -10.11
CA ARG A 209 -5.33 -3.52 -9.87
C ARG A 209 -4.16 -2.55 -10.06
N PRO A 210 -4.42 -1.28 -10.43
CA PRO A 210 -3.39 -0.26 -10.46
C PRO A 210 -2.71 -0.08 -9.10
N VAL A 211 -1.41 0.16 -9.10
CA VAL A 211 -0.65 0.50 -7.88
C VAL A 211 -1.10 1.86 -7.37
N ASP A 212 -1.49 1.93 -6.10
CA ASP A 212 -1.79 3.18 -5.37
C ASP A 212 -0.97 3.30 -4.09
N ALA A 213 -1.09 4.43 -3.39
CA ALA A 213 -0.37 4.67 -2.14
C ALA A 213 -0.73 3.66 -1.03
N ALA A 214 -1.94 3.08 -1.03
CA ALA A 214 -2.33 2.06 -0.05
C ALA A 214 -1.64 0.72 -0.34
N ALA A 215 -1.52 0.34 -1.61
CA ALA A 215 -0.72 -0.81 -2.03
C ALA A 215 0.76 -0.61 -1.70
N LEU A 216 1.31 0.58 -1.95
CA LEU A 216 2.69 0.91 -1.56
C LEU A 216 2.92 0.82 -0.05
N ALA A 217 1.99 1.33 0.77
CA ALA A 217 2.06 1.20 2.22
C ALA A 217 2.03 -0.26 2.69
N PHE A 218 1.27 -1.12 2.00
CA PHE A 218 1.27 -2.55 2.24
C PHE A 218 2.60 -3.22 1.83
N TYR A 219 3.09 -2.91 0.63
CA TYR A 219 4.32 -3.46 0.07
C TYR A 219 5.56 -3.15 0.92
N SER A 220 5.59 -2.00 1.60
CA SER A 220 6.67 -1.60 2.52
C SER A 220 6.92 -2.57 3.68
N ASP A 221 6.01 -3.52 3.94
CA ASP A 221 6.10 -4.48 5.03
C ASP A 221 5.84 -5.93 4.58
N ALA A 222 5.76 -6.18 3.27
CA ALA A 222 5.29 -7.45 2.71
C ALA A 222 6.38 -8.47 2.38
N LEU A 223 7.65 -8.13 2.64
CA LEU A 223 8.77 -9.05 2.48
C LEU A 223 9.07 -9.81 3.79
N ILE A 224 9.79 -10.91 3.65
CA ILE A 224 10.31 -11.63 4.80
C ILE A 224 11.30 -10.73 5.56
N PRO A 225 11.27 -10.68 6.91
CA PRO A 225 12.19 -9.85 7.68
C PRO A 225 13.65 -10.11 7.33
N SER A 226 14.39 -9.05 6.97
CA SER A 226 15.78 -9.14 6.51
C SER A 226 16.72 -9.91 7.45
N PRO A 227 16.61 -9.81 8.80
CA PRO A 227 17.45 -10.60 9.69
C PRO A 227 17.26 -12.12 9.55
N PHE A 228 16.13 -12.59 9.02
CA PHE A 228 15.91 -14.02 8.82
C PHE A 228 16.89 -14.65 7.84
N MET A 229 17.54 -13.86 6.98
CA MET A 229 18.64 -14.33 6.13
C MET A 229 19.84 -14.89 6.91
N ARG A 230 20.07 -14.38 8.13
CA ARG A 230 21.22 -14.74 8.98
C ARG A 230 20.87 -15.54 10.23
N THR A 231 19.58 -15.70 10.54
CA THR A 231 19.16 -16.46 11.73
C THR A 231 19.04 -17.95 11.40
N ARG A 232 18.93 -18.81 12.43
CA ARG A 232 18.66 -20.26 12.29
C ARG A 232 17.22 -20.67 12.53
N ARG A 233 16.44 -19.84 13.22
CA ARG A 233 15.11 -20.20 13.73
C ARG A 233 14.11 -19.13 13.37
N VAL A 234 12.90 -19.59 13.03
CA VAL A 234 11.73 -18.73 12.92
C VAL A 234 11.39 -18.20 14.31
N GLY A 235 11.19 -16.90 14.43
CA GLY A 235 10.70 -16.23 15.63
C GLY A 235 9.67 -15.17 15.28
N PRO A 236 8.79 -14.76 16.20
CA PRO A 236 7.93 -13.60 15.99
C PRO A 236 8.78 -12.35 15.73
N ALA A 237 8.41 -11.59 14.70
CA ALA A 237 9.09 -10.36 14.33
C ALA A 237 8.11 -9.16 14.27
N PRO A 238 7.47 -8.74 15.38
CA PRO A 238 6.52 -7.64 15.32
C PRO A 238 7.21 -6.30 15.06
N THR A 239 6.61 -5.53 14.15
CA THR A 239 6.95 -4.13 13.88
C THR A 239 6.43 -3.24 15.01
N LEU A 240 7.29 -2.35 15.52
CA LEU A 240 6.95 -1.33 16.51
C LEU A 240 6.51 -0.03 15.84
N ASP A 241 7.27 0.40 14.84
CA ASP A 241 6.93 1.53 14.00
C ASP A 241 7.34 1.33 12.56
N LEU A 242 6.58 1.96 11.67
CA LEU A 242 6.80 1.98 10.23
C LEU A 242 6.60 3.40 9.72
N THR A 243 7.60 3.95 9.05
CA THR A 243 7.48 5.18 8.27
C THR A 243 7.61 4.87 6.79
N VAL A 244 6.69 5.38 5.98
CA VAL A 244 6.68 5.31 4.52
C VAL A 244 6.67 6.73 3.97
N HIS A 245 7.53 7.01 3.01
CA HIS A 245 7.57 8.23 2.21
C HIS A 245 7.15 7.88 0.79
N PHE A 246 6.10 8.54 0.28
CA PHE A 246 5.62 8.34 -1.08
C PHE A 246 6.33 9.33 -2.00
N CYS A 247 7.30 8.83 -2.75
CA CYS A 247 8.21 9.64 -3.57
C CYS A 247 7.54 10.10 -4.86
N THR A 248 6.78 9.21 -5.50
CA THR A 248 6.11 9.49 -6.78
C THR A 248 4.59 9.37 -6.63
N PRO A 249 3.80 10.32 -7.17
CA PRO A 249 2.35 10.21 -7.20
C PRO A 249 1.88 8.92 -7.87
N THR A 250 0.80 8.34 -7.33
CA THR A 250 0.14 7.15 -7.90
C THR A 250 -1.34 7.44 -8.20
N PRO A 251 -1.92 6.88 -9.28
CA PRO A 251 -1.24 6.11 -10.34
C PRO A 251 -0.25 7.00 -11.12
N ARG A 252 0.83 6.40 -11.62
CA ARG A 252 1.90 7.14 -12.31
C ARG A 252 1.49 7.63 -13.69
N GLU A 253 0.63 6.85 -14.35
CA GLU A 253 0.18 7.09 -15.71
C GLU A 253 -1.35 7.18 -15.76
N PRO A 254 -1.93 7.87 -16.75
CA PRO A 254 -3.38 7.99 -16.89
C PRO A 254 -4.10 6.65 -17.09
N SER A 255 -3.43 5.67 -17.71
CA SER A 255 -3.94 4.32 -17.96
C SER A 255 -2.98 3.28 -17.36
N PRO A 256 -2.95 3.15 -16.02
CA PRO A 256 -1.99 2.30 -15.33
C PRO A 256 -2.23 0.82 -15.63
N ASP A 257 -1.15 0.04 -15.77
CA ASP A 257 -1.23 -1.40 -15.91
C ASP A 257 -1.71 -2.05 -14.59
N PRO A 258 -2.87 -2.73 -14.56
CA PRO A 258 -3.35 -3.40 -13.37
C PRO A 258 -2.51 -4.64 -12.97
N LEU A 259 -1.58 -5.08 -13.81
CA LEU A 259 -0.69 -6.20 -13.56
C LEU A 259 0.71 -5.78 -13.09
N GLU A 260 0.99 -4.47 -13.01
CA GLU A 260 2.29 -3.91 -12.62
C GLU A 260 2.76 -4.51 -11.30
N LEU A 261 3.96 -5.11 -11.32
CA LEU A 261 4.69 -5.51 -10.12
C LEU A 261 5.70 -4.41 -9.77
N CYS A 262 5.93 -4.20 -8.49
CA CYS A 262 6.96 -3.29 -8.01
C CYS A 262 8.17 -4.08 -7.53
N LEU A 263 9.40 -3.61 -7.81
CA LEU A 263 10.57 -4.16 -7.16
C LEU A 263 10.62 -3.61 -5.74
N VAL A 264 10.51 -4.49 -4.75
CA VAL A 264 10.69 -4.14 -3.34
C VAL A 264 12.02 -4.69 -2.89
N HIS A 265 12.81 -3.88 -2.18
CA HIS A 265 14.07 -4.27 -1.57
C HIS A 265 14.12 -3.75 -0.14
N THR A 266 14.35 -4.65 0.81
CA THR A 266 14.54 -4.34 2.22
C THR A 266 15.92 -4.77 2.69
N ARG A 267 16.48 -4.02 3.63
CA ARG A 267 17.80 -4.31 4.21
C ARG A 267 17.84 -3.93 5.68
N ALA A 268 18.40 -4.82 6.49
CA ALA A 268 18.81 -4.52 7.85
C ALA A 268 20.34 -4.45 7.95
N SER A 269 20.86 -3.54 8.76
CA SER A 269 22.32 -3.43 9.00
C SER A 269 22.73 -3.88 10.40
N LEU A 270 21.78 -4.00 11.33
CA LEU A 270 22.03 -4.37 12.70
C LEU A 270 20.82 -5.13 13.26
N LEU A 271 21.10 -6.26 13.91
CA LEU A 271 20.22 -6.92 14.85
C LEU A 271 20.96 -6.94 16.18
N HIS A 272 20.46 -6.22 17.17
CA HIS A 272 21.11 -6.09 18.48
C HIS A 272 20.06 -5.96 19.57
N GLU A 273 20.27 -6.65 20.70
CA GLU A 273 19.31 -6.72 21.82
C GLU A 273 17.89 -7.13 21.40
N GLY A 274 17.78 -7.92 20.33
CA GLY A 274 16.50 -8.33 19.75
C GLY A 274 15.83 -7.26 18.90
N PHE A 275 16.41 -6.07 18.72
CA PHE A 275 15.89 -5.04 17.83
C PHE A 275 16.63 -5.02 16.50
N PHE A 276 15.90 -4.73 15.42
CA PHE A 276 16.49 -4.44 14.13
C PHE A 276 15.73 -3.32 13.44
N VAL A 277 16.47 -2.58 12.61
CA VAL A 277 15.91 -1.57 11.72
C VAL A 277 16.03 -2.06 10.30
N GLU A 278 14.94 -1.95 9.56
CA GLU A 278 14.88 -2.32 8.16
C GLU A 278 14.56 -1.10 7.30
N ASP A 279 15.43 -0.83 6.34
CA ASP A 279 15.25 0.18 5.31
C ASP A 279 14.66 -0.49 4.06
N GLY A 280 13.53 0.03 3.57
CA GLY A 280 12.82 -0.49 2.41
C GLY A 280 12.76 0.53 1.28
N THR A 281 12.92 0.06 0.04
CA THR A 281 12.77 0.88 -1.17
C THR A 281 11.88 0.15 -2.17
N ILE A 282 10.99 0.89 -2.84
CA ILE A 282 10.04 0.36 -3.81
C ILE A 282 10.19 1.10 -5.13
N TRP A 283 10.41 0.37 -6.22
CA TRP A 283 10.52 0.91 -7.57
C TRP A 283 9.44 0.34 -8.49
N ALA A 284 9.05 1.12 -9.49
CA ALA A 284 8.34 0.62 -10.66
C ALA A 284 9.28 -0.16 -11.59
N THR A 285 8.73 -0.92 -12.54
CA THR A 285 9.52 -1.73 -13.50
C THR A 285 10.46 -0.90 -14.38
N ASP A 286 10.16 0.39 -14.58
CA ASP A 286 10.99 1.31 -15.36
C ASP A 286 12.09 2.01 -14.55
N GLY A 287 12.25 1.64 -13.26
CA GLY A 287 13.23 2.24 -12.35
C GLY A 287 12.75 3.47 -11.58
N THR A 288 11.50 3.92 -11.79
CA THR A 288 10.94 5.05 -11.03
C THR A 288 10.84 4.70 -9.54
N LEU A 289 11.43 5.53 -8.68
CA LEU A 289 11.31 5.39 -7.22
C LEU A 289 9.89 5.73 -6.76
N LEU A 290 9.16 4.75 -6.24
CA LEU A 290 7.78 4.90 -5.80
C LEU A 290 7.68 5.29 -4.33
N ALA A 291 8.40 4.57 -3.47
CA ALA A 291 8.38 4.80 -2.03
C ALA A 291 9.69 4.39 -1.36
N GLN A 292 9.95 5.03 -0.22
CA GLN A 292 10.99 4.62 0.72
C GLN A 292 10.34 4.39 2.08
N SER A 293 10.89 3.46 2.85
CA SER A 293 10.35 3.15 4.17
C SER A 293 11.45 2.80 5.15
N ARG A 294 11.15 2.95 6.43
CA ARG A 294 12.01 2.53 7.53
C ARG A 294 11.13 1.99 8.64
N GLN A 295 11.45 0.80 9.13
CA GLN A 295 10.75 0.20 10.25
C GLN A 295 11.69 -0.24 11.37
N LEU A 296 11.25 -0.06 12.62
CA LEU A 296 11.87 -0.67 13.79
C LEU A 296 11.03 -1.87 14.21
N ALA A 297 11.66 -3.02 14.38
CA ALA A 297 11.00 -4.25 14.78
C ALA A 297 11.81 -5.00 15.84
N ILE A 298 11.12 -5.91 16.53
CA ILE A 298 11.73 -6.83 17.50
C ILE A 298 11.80 -8.20 16.85
N LEU A 299 12.96 -8.84 16.86
CA LEU A 299 13.08 -10.28 16.67
C LEU A 299 13.02 -10.98 18.05
N MET A 300 11.90 -11.63 18.33
CA MET A 300 11.72 -12.38 19.57
C MET A 300 12.37 -13.75 19.44
N HIS A 301 13.28 -14.07 20.36
CA HIS A 301 13.83 -15.41 20.44
C HIS A 301 12.70 -16.40 20.80
N PRO A 302 12.55 -17.53 20.09
CA PRO A 302 11.63 -18.56 20.55
C PRO A 302 12.04 -18.96 21.96
N ALA A 303 11.08 -18.95 22.89
CA ALA A 303 11.33 -19.36 24.27
C ALA A 303 12.05 -20.71 24.26
N ILE A 304 13.13 -20.80 25.04
CA ILE A 304 13.80 -22.08 25.29
C ILE A 304 12.78 -22.89 26.11
N GLY A 305 12.07 -23.79 25.45
CA GLY A 305 11.29 -24.82 26.12
C GLY A 305 12.19 -25.83 26.80
#